data_AF-A0A0G1TG31-F1
#
_entry.id   AF-A0A0G1TG31-F1
#
_cell.length_a   1.000
_cell.length_b   1.000
_cell.length_c   1.000
_cell.angle_alpha   90.00
_cell.angle_beta   90.00
_cell.angle_gamma   90.00
#
_symmetry.space_group_name_H-M   'P 1'
#
loop_
_entity.id
_entity.type
_entity.pdbx_description
1 polymer ?
#
loop_
_entity_poly.entity_id
_entity_poly.type
_entity_poly.pdbx_seq_one_letter_code
_entity_poly.pdbx_strand_id
1 'polypeptide(L)'
;MDQLHLTLFPFLISLVVSFCFTPLVIYFYTHFGWVVDPAKTKHPAHTHLRPVPKGGGIPVFLATLAAIFIFLKLDPHLGAIILAGGMVVAVGVADDIFDLNPYLRLLTNLLAALIVIGAGIGIAFITNPFGGGIIDLGQWQFNFSFLGQTRTVLILADLFALIWIPFVMNAVNWSKGLDGQLPGIVVVAAVVIGLLSLRYSADITQWPVAILAFALAGAYAGYLPFNFFPQKSMPGYGGGSFAGFMLATLAILSTAKVGTLLVVLGVPFIDAIFTGSRRIIRGQSPFWGDREHLHHHLLGLGWRKPAIAVFYWSVTAFLGLVALNLNSQMKFYTIILITMVIGSLLLWLYSGRFSKPSGHVNGLEVDRKHPFKRKRPLASGQLPVPVAIFSFFFLLLAGLALAYGLSFFFFGVCLTYWLISGFLYTFWLKKIPIIDVLVIATGYILRVYAGAVAVNLHMSVWFLLTVVSMSLFLAVGKRRSEMTLLQGAQVRATLKRYTSQLLDIYTAMFATASWLTYALFTFNEPPIRFDGGVLHLMAFLPRTFLSEKLLMATVPLMVYGVMRYLQLIYERNEGESPERVILSDKPLIISVLTYGLMVIGLLYLS
;
A
#
# COMPACT_ATOMS: atom_id res chain seq x y z
N MET A 1 15.19 -35.03 -6.75
CA MET A 1 16.17 -33.92 -6.65
C MET A 1 16.09 -33.38 -5.25
N ASP A 2 17.23 -33.20 -4.58
CA ASP A 2 17.24 -32.59 -3.25
C ASP A 2 16.82 -31.12 -3.33
N GLN A 3 16.24 -30.58 -2.25
CA GLN A 3 15.82 -29.18 -2.20
C GLN A 3 16.96 -28.20 -2.53
N LEU A 4 18.21 -28.55 -2.22
CA LEU A 4 19.40 -27.76 -2.56
C LEU A 4 19.62 -27.63 -4.07
N HIS A 5 19.36 -28.70 -4.83
CA HIS A 5 19.44 -28.70 -6.30
C HIS A 5 18.33 -27.86 -6.94
N LEU A 6 17.18 -27.71 -6.29
CA LEU A 6 16.07 -26.90 -6.78
C LEU A 6 16.21 -25.40 -6.42
N THR A 7 17.02 -25.07 -5.41
CA THR A 7 17.02 -23.75 -4.78
C THR A 7 18.41 -23.09 -4.77
N LEU A 8 19.29 -23.57 -3.90
CA LEU A 8 20.55 -22.94 -3.56
C LEU A 8 21.55 -23.00 -4.72
N PHE A 9 21.69 -24.15 -5.39
CA PHE A 9 22.68 -24.27 -6.47
C PHE A 9 22.34 -23.43 -7.71
N PRO A 10 21.09 -23.41 -8.23
CA PRO A 10 20.72 -22.49 -9.31
C PRO A 10 20.94 -21.02 -8.91
N PHE A 11 20.59 -20.64 -7.67
CA PHE A 11 20.80 -19.29 -7.18
C PHE A 11 22.29 -18.90 -7.13
N LEU A 12 23.14 -19.72 -6.51
CA LEU A 12 24.57 -19.41 -6.34
C LEU A 12 25.31 -19.40 -7.68
N ILE A 13 25.03 -20.34 -8.57
CA ILE A 13 25.69 -20.39 -9.89
C ILE A 13 25.30 -19.15 -10.71
N SER A 14 24.01 -18.81 -10.80
CA SER A 14 23.59 -17.60 -11.52
C SER A 14 24.12 -16.32 -10.86
N LEU A 15 24.24 -16.28 -9.54
CA LEU A 15 24.85 -15.15 -8.82
C LEU A 15 26.31 -14.96 -9.20
N VAL A 16 27.11 -16.04 -9.15
CA VAL A 16 28.54 -15.99 -9.48
C VAL A 16 28.73 -15.63 -10.96
N VAL A 17 27.98 -16.27 -11.87
CA VAL A 17 28.07 -15.97 -13.31
C VAL A 17 27.73 -14.51 -13.57
N SER A 18 26.62 -13.99 -13.03
CA SER A 18 26.25 -12.59 -13.24
C SER A 18 27.28 -11.63 -12.64
N PHE A 19 27.77 -11.91 -11.43
CA PHE A 19 28.77 -11.09 -10.75
C PHE A 19 30.09 -11.02 -11.53
N CYS A 20 30.57 -12.14 -12.09
CA CYS A 20 31.81 -12.21 -12.85
C CYS A 20 31.69 -11.59 -14.26
N PHE A 21 30.56 -11.78 -14.94
CA PHE A 21 30.36 -11.24 -16.30
C PHE A 21 30.04 -9.74 -16.29
N THR A 22 29.47 -9.20 -15.21
CA THR A 22 29.09 -7.77 -15.17
C THR A 22 30.28 -6.81 -15.37
N PRO A 23 31.44 -6.97 -14.70
CA PRO A 23 32.64 -6.17 -14.97
C PRO A 23 33.12 -6.23 -16.42
N LEU A 24 33.03 -7.39 -17.06
CA LEU A 24 33.41 -7.58 -18.46
C LEU A 24 32.51 -6.76 -19.39
N VAL A 25 31.20 -6.79 -19.15
CA VAL A 25 30.25 -5.98 -19.92
C VAL A 25 30.46 -4.49 -19.68
N ILE A 26 30.72 -4.07 -18.44
CA ILE A 26 31.09 -2.68 -18.11
C ILE A 26 32.31 -2.26 -18.92
N TYR A 27 33.37 -3.09 -18.95
CA TYR A 27 34.58 -2.81 -19.71
C TYR A 27 34.28 -2.61 -21.21
N PHE A 28 33.61 -3.56 -21.87
CA PHE A 28 33.31 -3.43 -23.31
C PHE A 28 32.41 -2.22 -23.61
N TYR A 29 31.34 -2.01 -22.85
CA TYR A 29 30.44 -0.88 -23.10
C TYR A 29 31.14 0.47 -22.89
N THR A 30 32.05 0.57 -21.92
CA THR A 30 32.84 1.79 -21.72
C THR A 30 33.87 1.99 -22.83
N HIS A 31 34.52 0.91 -23.30
CA HIS A 31 35.49 0.95 -24.39
C HIS A 31 34.86 1.41 -25.72
N PHE A 32 33.66 0.91 -26.04
CA PHE A 32 32.90 1.31 -27.24
C PHE A 32 32.10 2.61 -27.08
N GLY A 33 32.13 3.25 -25.91
CA GLY A 33 31.42 4.50 -25.65
C GLY A 33 29.90 4.39 -25.53
N TRP A 34 29.35 3.18 -25.36
CA TRP A 34 27.91 2.94 -25.15
C TRP A 34 27.48 3.26 -23.71
N VAL A 35 27.65 4.52 -23.32
CA VAL A 35 27.39 5.02 -21.97
C VAL A 35 26.34 6.12 -21.99
N VAL A 36 25.49 6.15 -20.96
CA VAL A 36 24.64 7.31 -20.68
C VAL A 36 25.48 8.34 -19.98
N ASP A 37 25.81 9.42 -20.68
CA ASP A 37 26.49 10.56 -20.11
C ASP A 37 25.46 11.62 -19.63
N PRO A 38 25.34 11.87 -18.31
CA PRO A 38 24.44 12.89 -17.78
C PRO A 38 24.72 14.30 -18.29
N ALA A 39 25.96 14.59 -18.72
CA ALA A 39 26.36 15.90 -19.23
C ALA A 39 25.92 16.12 -20.70
N LYS A 40 25.84 15.04 -21.50
CA LYS A 40 25.53 15.11 -22.94
C LYS A 40 24.07 14.76 -23.24
N THR A 41 23.46 13.86 -22.47
CA THR A 41 22.08 13.39 -22.67
C THR A 41 21.17 13.82 -21.52
N LYS A 42 20.53 14.99 -21.65
CA LYS A 42 19.51 15.47 -20.69
C LYS A 42 18.17 14.77 -20.93
N HIS A 43 18.12 13.44 -20.80
CA HIS A 43 16.84 12.71 -20.84
C HIS A 43 16.15 12.77 -19.46
N PRO A 44 14.82 12.93 -19.39
CA PRO A 44 14.10 13.04 -18.13
C PRO A 44 14.34 11.86 -17.15
N ALA A 45 14.53 10.65 -17.67
CA ALA A 45 14.73 9.44 -16.86
C ALA A 45 16.14 9.26 -16.26
N HIS A 46 17.15 10.05 -16.68
CA HIS A 46 18.53 9.87 -16.23
C HIS A 46 18.80 10.68 -14.96
N THR A 47 19.02 10.00 -13.84
CA THR A 47 19.34 10.64 -12.55
C THR A 47 20.81 10.48 -12.16
N HIS A 48 21.64 9.94 -13.05
CA HIS A 48 23.01 9.49 -12.73
C HIS A 48 23.99 10.66 -12.54
N LEU A 49 24.99 10.45 -11.69
CA LEU A 49 26.03 11.44 -11.36
C LEU A 49 27.29 11.32 -12.22
N ARG A 50 27.45 10.19 -12.93
CA ARG A 50 28.61 9.84 -13.75
C ARG A 50 28.13 9.13 -15.03
N PRO A 51 28.95 9.04 -16.09
CA PRO A 51 28.64 8.20 -17.24
C PRO A 51 28.46 6.73 -16.83
N VAL A 52 27.35 6.10 -17.23
CA VAL A 52 27.02 4.71 -16.85
C VAL A 52 26.72 3.86 -18.09
N PRO A 53 27.36 2.68 -18.27
CA PRO A 53 27.05 1.75 -19.35
C PRO A 53 25.68 1.08 -19.20
N LYS A 54 25.01 0.77 -20.32
CA LYS A 54 23.63 0.26 -20.36
C LYS A 54 23.46 -1.27 -20.50
N GLY A 55 24.54 -2.05 -20.55
CA GLY A 55 24.51 -3.48 -20.91
C GLY A 55 24.05 -4.49 -19.84
N GLY A 56 23.37 -4.07 -18.77
CA GLY A 56 23.05 -4.96 -17.64
C GLY A 56 22.16 -6.17 -17.95
N GLY A 57 21.49 -6.20 -19.12
CA GLY A 57 20.71 -7.36 -19.58
C GLY A 57 21.55 -8.58 -19.99
N ILE A 58 22.77 -8.37 -20.49
CA ILE A 58 23.66 -9.44 -20.94
C ILE A 58 24.09 -10.36 -19.79
N PRO A 59 24.68 -9.87 -18.68
CA PRO A 59 25.18 -10.75 -17.63
C PRO A 59 24.06 -11.51 -16.92
N VAL A 60 22.88 -10.91 -16.75
CA VAL A 60 21.73 -11.60 -16.13
C VAL A 60 21.15 -12.69 -17.04
N PHE A 61 21.12 -12.46 -18.36
CA PHE A 61 20.69 -13.47 -19.32
C PHE A 61 21.66 -14.65 -19.39
N LEU A 62 22.97 -14.39 -19.50
CA LEU A 62 24.00 -15.43 -19.49
C LEU A 62 23.99 -16.25 -18.20
N ALA A 63 23.80 -15.59 -17.05
CA ALA A 63 23.64 -16.26 -15.77
C ALA A 63 22.40 -17.16 -15.71
N THR A 64 21.31 -16.77 -16.35
CA THR A 64 20.08 -17.56 -16.43
C THR A 64 20.27 -18.75 -17.37
N LEU A 65 20.91 -18.54 -18.53
CA LEU A 65 21.26 -19.60 -19.47
C LEU A 65 22.17 -20.66 -18.84
N ALA A 66 23.18 -20.24 -18.08
CA ALA A 66 24.06 -21.16 -17.37
C ALA A 66 23.27 -22.10 -16.46
N ALA A 67 22.30 -21.57 -15.69
CA ALA A 67 21.45 -22.41 -14.86
C ALA A 67 20.53 -23.33 -15.69
N ILE A 68 19.98 -22.86 -16.81
CA ILE A 68 19.15 -23.70 -17.69
C ILE A 68 19.96 -24.89 -18.20
N PHE A 69 21.15 -24.68 -18.74
CA PHE A 69 21.96 -25.75 -19.30
C PHE A 69 22.54 -26.71 -18.26
N ILE A 70 22.77 -26.24 -17.03
CA ILE A 70 23.33 -27.08 -15.95
C ILE A 70 22.24 -27.91 -15.25
N PHE A 71 21.07 -27.33 -14.98
CA PHE A 71 20.07 -27.93 -14.11
C PHE A 71 18.83 -28.47 -14.83
N LEU A 72 18.57 -28.05 -16.07
CA LEU A 72 17.34 -28.39 -16.79
C LEU A 72 17.64 -29.16 -18.07
N LYS A 73 16.78 -30.13 -18.37
CA LYS A 73 16.77 -30.79 -19.68
C LYS A 73 15.98 -29.93 -20.64
N LEU A 74 16.56 -29.64 -21.81
CA LEU A 74 15.90 -28.83 -22.83
C LEU A 74 14.64 -29.52 -23.36
N ASP A 75 13.53 -28.80 -23.33
CA ASP A 75 12.26 -29.15 -23.92
C ASP A 75 11.75 -27.98 -24.80
N PRO A 76 10.66 -28.15 -25.57
CA PRO A 76 10.14 -27.07 -26.42
C PRO A 76 9.75 -25.80 -25.65
N HIS A 77 9.27 -25.93 -24.41
CA HIS A 77 8.90 -24.81 -23.55
C HIS A 77 10.13 -23.98 -23.16
N LEU A 78 11.19 -24.62 -22.68
CA LEU A 78 12.47 -23.98 -22.34
C LEU A 78 13.15 -23.40 -23.58
N GLY A 79 13.09 -24.11 -24.72
CA GLY A 79 13.58 -23.59 -26.00
C GLY A 79 12.92 -22.26 -26.38
N ALA A 80 11.60 -22.16 -26.21
CA ALA A 80 10.86 -20.92 -26.44
C ALA A 80 11.22 -19.81 -25.45
N ILE A 81 11.42 -20.14 -24.17
CA ILE A 81 11.87 -19.18 -23.14
C ILE A 81 13.27 -18.63 -23.47
N ILE A 82 14.20 -19.50 -23.88
CA ILE A 82 15.55 -19.11 -24.31
C ILE A 82 15.48 -18.21 -25.55
N LEU A 83 14.71 -18.60 -26.56
CA LEU A 83 14.56 -17.85 -27.81
C LEU A 83 13.97 -16.46 -27.56
N ALA A 84 12.83 -16.39 -26.85
CA ALA A 84 12.16 -15.14 -26.53
C ALA A 84 13.01 -14.25 -25.60
N GLY A 85 13.62 -14.82 -24.56
CA GLY A 85 14.52 -14.10 -23.66
C GLY A 85 15.76 -13.55 -24.39
N GLY A 86 16.36 -14.35 -25.26
CA GLY A 86 17.49 -13.95 -26.10
C GLY A 86 17.12 -12.84 -27.07
N MET A 87 15.94 -12.92 -27.69
CA MET A 87 15.41 -11.84 -28.55
C MET A 87 15.21 -10.54 -27.77
N VAL A 88 14.61 -10.59 -26.57
CA VAL A 88 14.40 -9.40 -25.73
C VAL A 88 15.73 -8.76 -25.33
N VAL A 89 16.73 -9.56 -24.99
CA VAL A 89 18.06 -9.07 -24.63
C VAL A 89 18.80 -8.52 -25.85
N ALA A 90 18.73 -9.18 -27.00
CA ALA A 90 19.34 -8.72 -28.25
C ALA A 90 18.76 -7.36 -28.71
N VAL A 91 17.43 -7.22 -28.69
CA VAL A 91 16.79 -5.92 -28.94
C VAL A 91 17.15 -4.91 -27.85
N GLY A 92 17.33 -5.35 -26.60
CA GLY A 92 17.84 -4.51 -25.52
C GLY A 92 19.23 -3.96 -25.79
N VAL A 93 20.14 -4.78 -26.32
CA VAL A 93 21.48 -4.33 -26.74
C VAL A 93 21.37 -3.34 -27.89
N ALA A 94 20.51 -3.63 -28.89
CA ALA A 94 20.24 -2.69 -29.97
C ALA A 94 19.65 -1.36 -29.46
N ASP A 95 18.76 -1.40 -28.46
CA ASP A 95 18.21 -0.23 -27.79
C ASP A 95 19.26 0.60 -27.05
N ASP A 96 20.22 -0.07 -26.41
CA ASP A 96 21.29 0.60 -25.69
C ASP A 96 22.21 1.40 -26.63
N ILE A 97 22.37 0.93 -27.88
CA ILE A 97 23.23 1.50 -28.92
C ILE A 97 22.49 2.54 -29.77
N PHE A 98 21.27 2.23 -30.21
CA PHE A 98 20.53 3.00 -31.21
C PHE A 98 19.36 3.83 -30.64
N ASP A 99 19.03 3.69 -29.34
CA ASP A 99 17.88 4.32 -28.67
C ASP A 99 16.56 4.13 -29.45
N LEU A 100 16.07 2.88 -29.46
CA LEU A 100 14.94 2.48 -30.29
C LEU A 100 13.63 3.16 -29.87
N ASN A 101 12.75 3.35 -30.85
CA ASN A 101 11.42 3.90 -30.62
C ASN A 101 10.60 3.02 -29.64
N PRO A 102 9.89 3.59 -28.65
CA PRO A 102 9.01 2.85 -27.75
C PRO A 102 8.02 1.88 -28.40
N TYR A 103 7.58 2.14 -29.63
CA TYR A 103 6.70 1.21 -30.35
C TYR A 103 7.42 -0.06 -30.82
N LEU A 104 8.71 0.03 -31.18
CA LEU A 104 9.54 -1.15 -31.51
C LEU A 104 9.83 -1.99 -30.26
N ARG A 105 10.01 -1.32 -29.12
CA ARG A 105 10.10 -1.95 -27.80
C ARG A 105 8.82 -2.74 -27.49
N LEU A 106 7.65 -2.13 -27.68
CA LEU A 106 6.35 -2.80 -27.50
C LEU A 106 6.16 -3.98 -28.46
N LEU A 107 6.49 -3.82 -29.74
CA LEU A 107 6.44 -4.89 -30.74
C LEU A 107 7.28 -6.09 -30.31
N THR A 108 8.49 -5.84 -29.82
CA THR A 108 9.39 -6.89 -29.32
C THR A 108 8.78 -7.64 -28.14
N ASN A 109 8.13 -6.94 -27.21
CA ASN A 109 7.47 -7.56 -26.07
C ASN A 109 6.29 -8.44 -26.52
N LEU A 110 5.52 -7.99 -27.51
CA LEU A 110 4.44 -8.76 -28.11
C LEU A 110 4.96 -10.01 -28.83
N LEU A 111 6.03 -9.88 -29.62
CA LEU A 111 6.66 -11.03 -30.29
C LEU A 111 7.22 -12.04 -29.27
N ALA A 112 7.82 -11.57 -28.17
CA ALA A 112 8.33 -12.44 -27.11
C ALA A 112 7.20 -13.22 -26.42
N ALA A 113 6.07 -12.57 -26.18
CA ALA A 113 4.86 -13.22 -25.67
C ALA A 113 4.33 -14.27 -26.66
N LEU A 114 4.25 -13.95 -27.97
CA LEU A 114 3.78 -14.87 -29.00
C LEU A 114 4.65 -16.12 -29.14
N ILE A 115 5.98 -16.00 -29.01
CA ILE A 115 6.90 -17.16 -29.03
C ILE A 115 6.59 -18.14 -27.90
N VAL A 116 6.37 -17.61 -26.69
CA VAL A 116 6.06 -18.41 -25.49
C VAL A 116 4.66 -19.04 -25.59
N ILE A 117 3.66 -18.27 -26.02
CA ILE A 117 2.30 -18.75 -26.26
C ILE A 117 2.28 -19.84 -27.34
N GLY A 118 3.00 -19.64 -28.45
CA GLY A 118 3.10 -20.61 -29.55
C GLY A 118 3.77 -21.93 -29.15
N ALA A 119 4.58 -21.92 -28.09
CA ALA A 119 5.14 -23.12 -27.47
C ALA A 119 4.17 -23.82 -26.50
N GLY A 120 2.94 -23.32 -26.33
CA GLY A 120 1.91 -23.88 -25.46
C GLY A 120 1.98 -23.40 -24.01
N ILE A 121 2.76 -22.35 -23.71
CA ILE A 121 2.80 -21.76 -22.37
C ILE A 121 1.65 -20.75 -22.24
N GLY A 122 0.56 -21.19 -21.60
CA GLY A 122 -0.66 -20.40 -21.44
C GLY A 122 -1.39 -20.69 -20.12
N ILE A 123 -2.44 -19.94 -19.85
CA ILE A 123 -3.27 -20.12 -18.64
C ILE A 123 -4.54 -20.87 -19.01
N ALA A 124 -4.55 -22.18 -18.78
CA ALA A 124 -5.76 -22.98 -19.04
C ALA A 124 -6.94 -22.53 -18.16
N PHE A 125 -6.68 -22.05 -16.94
CA PHE A 125 -7.73 -21.66 -16.01
C PHE A 125 -7.27 -20.67 -14.93
N ILE A 126 -8.22 -19.94 -14.34
CA ILE A 126 -8.01 -19.02 -13.22
C ILE A 126 -8.95 -19.41 -12.07
N THR A 127 -8.47 -19.38 -10.82
CA THR A 127 -9.35 -19.61 -9.66
C THR A 127 -10.33 -18.45 -9.50
N ASN A 128 -11.64 -18.73 -9.35
CA ASN A 128 -12.65 -17.69 -9.16
C ASN A 128 -12.41 -16.95 -7.83
N PRO A 129 -12.18 -15.62 -7.84
CA PRO A 129 -11.92 -14.86 -6.63
C PRO A 129 -13.16 -14.66 -5.74
N PHE A 130 -14.38 -14.86 -6.25
CA PHE A 130 -15.63 -14.67 -5.49
C PHE A 130 -16.18 -15.97 -4.88
N GLY A 131 -15.41 -17.06 -4.96
CA GLY A 131 -15.84 -18.41 -4.58
C GLY A 131 -16.39 -19.21 -5.76
N GLY A 132 -16.59 -20.52 -5.59
CA GLY A 132 -17.30 -21.35 -6.59
C GLY A 132 -16.45 -22.01 -7.68
N GLY A 133 -15.16 -22.29 -7.44
CA GLY A 133 -14.36 -23.16 -8.31
C GLY A 133 -13.40 -22.43 -9.26
N ILE A 134 -13.24 -22.99 -10.46
CA ILE A 134 -12.25 -22.58 -11.45
C ILE A 134 -12.97 -21.96 -12.66
N ILE A 135 -12.47 -20.82 -13.14
CA ILE A 135 -12.85 -20.22 -14.43
C ILE A 135 -11.97 -20.86 -15.49
N ASP A 136 -12.56 -21.77 -16.26
CA ASP A 136 -11.89 -22.42 -17.39
C ASP A 136 -11.80 -21.44 -18.57
N LEU A 137 -10.58 -21.05 -18.93
CA LEU A 137 -10.30 -20.17 -20.06
C LEU A 137 -10.13 -20.96 -21.36
N GLY A 138 -10.06 -22.28 -21.26
CA GLY A 138 -9.85 -23.19 -22.37
C GLY A 138 -11.12 -23.62 -23.07
N GLN A 139 -12.30 -23.10 -22.71
CA GLN A 139 -13.56 -23.47 -23.38
C GLN A 139 -13.60 -23.07 -24.86
N TRP A 140 -12.97 -21.94 -25.21
CA TRP A 140 -13.01 -21.39 -26.56
C TRP A 140 -11.70 -21.74 -27.28
N GLN A 141 -11.74 -22.85 -28.02
CA GLN A 141 -10.59 -23.41 -28.71
C GLN A 141 -10.75 -23.28 -30.22
N PHE A 142 -9.71 -22.80 -30.88
CA PHE A 142 -9.61 -22.84 -32.33
C PHE A 142 -8.49 -23.79 -32.72
N ASN A 143 -8.85 -24.89 -33.37
CA ASN A 143 -7.90 -25.89 -33.85
C ASN A 143 -7.58 -25.60 -35.31
N PHE A 144 -6.30 -25.50 -35.66
CA PHE A 144 -5.86 -25.38 -37.04
C PHE A 144 -4.66 -26.29 -37.29
N SER A 145 -4.56 -26.80 -38.51
CA SER A 145 -3.41 -27.61 -38.93
C SER A 145 -2.34 -26.69 -39.51
N PHE A 146 -1.14 -26.72 -38.96
CA PHE A 146 0.00 -25.95 -39.44
C PHE A 146 1.25 -26.83 -39.42
N LEU A 147 1.99 -26.85 -40.54
CA LEU A 147 3.18 -27.70 -40.72
C LEU A 147 2.94 -29.18 -40.37
N GLY A 148 1.75 -29.71 -40.70
CA GLY A 148 1.40 -31.12 -40.43
C GLY A 148 1.11 -31.45 -38.97
N GLN A 149 1.05 -30.46 -38.06
CA GLN A 149 0.64 -30.63 -36.67
C GLN A 149 -0.64 -29.84 -36.38
N THR A 150 -1.59 -30.46 -35.67
CA THR A 150 -2.76 -29.77 -35.12
C THR A 150 -2.32 -28.87 -33.96
N ARG A 151 -2.49 -27.56 -34.13
CA ARG A 151 -2.25 -26.54 -33.10
C ARG A 151 -3.59 -26.05 -32.57
N THR A 152 -3.70 -25.98 -31.25
CA THR A 152 -4.89 -25.50 -30.55
C THR A 152 -4.59 -24.13 -29.95
N VAL A 153 -5.39 -23.14 -30.32
CA VAL A 153 -5.34 -21.78 -29.76
C VAL A 153 -6.48 -21.66 -28.74
N LEU A 154 -6.12 -21.34 -27.51
CA LEU A 154 -7.06 -21.13 -26.42
C LEU A 154 -7.36 -19.63 -26.39
N ILE A 155 -8.41 -19.19 -27.09
CA ILE A 155 -8.60 -17.77 -27.46
C ILE A 155 -8.50 -16.84 -26.25
N LEU A 156 -9.21 -17.14 -25.16
CA LEU A 156 -9.21 -16.30 -23.95
C LEU A 156 -7.91 -16.41 -23.15
N ALA A 157 -7.35 -17.62 -23.03
CA ALA A 157 -6.11 -17.87 -22.31
C ALA A 157 -4.91 -17.20 -22.98
N ASP A 158 -4.81 -17.33 -24.30
CA ASP A 158 -3.72 -16.80 -25.11
C ASP A 158 -3.82 -15.28 -25.20
N LEU A 159 -5.05 -14.73 -25.32
CA LEU A 159 -5.26 -13.28 -25.24
C LEU A 159 -4.85 -12.72 -23.88
N PHE A 160 -5.19 -13.41 -22.79
CA PHE A 160 -4.74 -13.01 -21.46
C PHE A 160 -3.21 -13.01 -21.38
N ALA A 161 -2.55 -14.08 -21.81
CA ALA A 161 -1.09 -14.17 -21.82
C ALA A 161 -0.43 -13.09 -22.68
N LEU A 162 -1.03 -12.77 -23.84
CA LEU A 162 -0.58 -11.74 -24.78
C LEU A 162 -0.66 -10.33 -24.19
N ILE A 163 -1.60 -10.07 -23.28
CA ILE A 163 -1.69 -8.80 -22.54
C ILE A 163 -0.79 -8.83 -21.30
N TRP A 164 -0.82 -9.95 -20.56
CA TRP A 164 -0.11 -10.14 -19.30
C TRP A 164 1.40 -10.01 -19.45
N ILE A 165 2.02 -10.76 -20.37
CA ILE A 165 3.48 -10.79 -20.51
C ILE A 165 4.02 -9.39 -20.84
N PRO A 166 3.55 -8.68 -21.87
CA PRO A 166 4.02 -7.32 -22.17
C PRO A 166 3.67 -6.30 -21.08
N PHE A 167 2.55 -6.46 -20.37
CA PHE A 167 2.21 -5.59 -19.24
C PHE A 167 3.24 -5.72 -18.11
N VAL A 168 3.54 -6.95 -17.68
CA VAL A 168 4.53 -7.20 -16.62
C VAL A 168 5.93 -6.77 -17.08
N MET A 169 6.31 -7.04 -18.33
CA MET A 169 7.56 -6.54 -18.93
C MET A 169 7.70 -5.02 -18.77
N ASN A 170 6.67 -4.27 -19.16
CA ASN A 170 6.69 -2.81 -19.06
C ASN A 170 6.63 -2.31 -17.61
N ALA A 171 5.78 -2.88 -16.76
CA ALA A 171 5.64 -2.45 -15.37
C ALA A 171 6.93 -2.65 -14.55
N VAL A 172 7.60 -3.80 -14.73
CA VAL A 172 8.91 -4.06 -14.12
C VAL A 172 9.97 -3.13 -14.71
N ASN A 173 10.01 -2.99 -16.04
CA ASN A 173 10.98 -2.11 -16.71
C ASN A 173 10.82 -0.64 -16.31
N TRP A 174 9.61 -0.14 -16.03
CA TRP A 174 9.38 1.22 -15.54
C TRP A 174 9.83 1.43 -14.08
N SER A 175 10.03 0.34 -13.33
CA SER A 175 10.58 0.38 -11.97
C SER A 175 12.11 0.54 -11.92
N LYS A 176 12.78 0.78 -13.06
CA LYS A 176 14.25 0.97 -13.14
C LYS A 176 14.73 2.42 -12.97
N GLY A 177 13.85 3.36 -12.62
CA GLY A 177 14.18 4.78 -12.57
C GLY A 177 15.18 5.18 -11.48
N LEU A 178 15.53 4.27 -10.56
CA LEU A 178 16.51 4.47 -9.49
C LEU A 178 17.50 3.31 -9.36
N ASP A 179 18.72 3.68 -8.97
CA ASP A 179 19.84 2.80 -8.64
C ASP A 179 19.41 1.70 -7.63
N GLY A 180 19.50 0.43 -8.03
CA GLY A 180 19.16 -0.74 -7.22
C GLY A 180 17.67 -1.11 -7.15
N GLN A 181 16.75 -0.24 -7.58
CA GLN A 181 15.31 -0.47 -7.43
C GLN A 181 14.85 -1.73 -8.16
N LEU A 182 15.12 -1.84 -9.47
CA LEU A 182 14.67 -2.97 -10.29
C LEU A 182 15.29 -4.31 -9.85
N PRO A 183 16.63 -4.47 -9.72
CA PRO A 183 17.20 -5.76 -9.37
C PRO A 183 16.69 -6.29 -8.03
N GLY A 184 16.55 -5.45 -7.00
CA GLY A 184 16.05 -5.94 -5.71
C GLY A 184 14.56 -6.34 -5.73
N ILE A 185 13.70 -5.62 -6.46
CA ILE A 185 12.29 -6.05 -6.65
C ILE A 185 12.25 -7.42 -7.34
N VAL A 186 13.07 -7.61 -8.37
CA VAL A 186 13.12 -8.86 -9.15
C VAL A 186 13.66 -10.02 -8.31
N VAL A 187 14.72 -9.81 -7.52
CA VAL A 187 15.25 -10.83 -6.60
C VAL A 187 14.16 -11.29 -5.65
N VAL A 188 13.47 -10.37 -4.98
CA VAL A 188 12.41 -10.70 -4.03
C VAL A 188 11.25 -11.42 -4.74
N ALA A 189 10.80 -10.92 -5.89
CA ALA A 189 9.68 -11.51 -6.60
C ALA A 189 9.98 -12.93 -7.10
N ALA A 190 11.19 -13.14 -7.62
CA ALA A 190 11.64 -14.44 -8.10
C ALA A 190 11.82 -15.43 -6.94
N VAL A 191 12.37 -15.01 -5.78
CA VAL A 191 12.43 -15.84 -4.57
C VAL A 191 11.02 -16.26 -4.12
N VAL A 192 10.06 -15.33 -4.09
CA VAL A 192 8.68 -15.65 -3.68
C VAL A 192 8.02 -16.66 -4.63
N ILE A 193 8.20 -16.50 -5.94
CA ILE A 193 7.73 -17.48 -6.95
C ILE A 193 8.42 -18.84 -6.73
N GLY A 194 9.73 -18.85 -6.47
CA GLY A 194 10.51 -20.05 -6.19
C GLY A 194 9.98 -20.78 -4.94
N LEU A 195 9.84 -20.07 -3.82
CA LEU A 195 9.28 -20.60 -2.57
C LEU A 195 7.87 -21.15 -2.74
N LEU A 196 7.02 -20.47 -3.50
CA LEU A 196 5.67 -20.97 -3.81
C LEU A 196 5.72 -22.25 -4.66
N SER A 197 6.69 -22.36 -5.58
CA SER A 197 6.90 -23.57 -6.38
C SER A 197 7.35 -24.76 -5.52
N LEU A 198 8.17 -24.52 -4.49
CA LEU A 198 8.60 -25.56 -3.55
C LEU A 198 7.46 -26.09 -2.67
N ARG A 199 6.44 -25.26 -2.38
CA ARG A 199 5.24 -25.70 -1.65
C ARG A 199 4.50 -26.84 -2.37
N TYR A 200 4.64 -26.90 -3.70
CA TYR A 200 4.10 -27.94 -4.56
C TYR A 200 5.21 -28.84 -5.13
N SER A 201 6.34 -28.98 -4.44
CA SER A 201 7.51 -29.76 -4.90
C SER A 201 7.25 -31.25 -5.09
N ALA A 202 6.15 -31.79 -4.55
CA ALA A 202 5.68 -33.13 -4.86
C ALA A 202 5.30 -33.28 -6.35
N ASP A 203 4.90 -32.20 -7.01
CA ASP A 203 4.62 -32.15 -8.44
C ASP A 203 5.92 -31.82 -9.21
N ILE A 204 6.40 -32.80 -9.98
CA ILE A 204 7.65 -32.72 -10.75
C ILE A 204 7.59 -31.58 -11.79
N THR A 205 6.39 -31.22 -12.27
CA THR A 205 6.22 -30.12 -13.24
C THR A 205 6.57 -28.76 -12.65
N GLN A 206 6.65 -28.64 -11.32
CA GLN A 206 7.01 -27.40 -10.64
C GLN A 206 8.52 -27.19 -10.49
N TRP A 207 9.33 -28.24 -10.69
CA TRP A 207 10.78 -28.18 -10.49
C TRP A 207 11.47 -27.22 -11.46
N PRO A 208 11.16 -27.21 -12.78
CA PRO A 208 11.75 -26.25 -13.70
C PRO A 208 11.42 -24.80 -13.32
N VAL A 209 10.19 -24.55 -12.86
CA VAL A 209 9.75 -23.20 -12.44
C VAL A 209 10.53 -22.75 -11.18
N ALA A 210 10.74 -23.64 -10.21
CA ALA A 210 11.54 -23.35 -9.03
C ALA A 210 13.00 -23.02 -9.40
N ILE A 211 13.65 -23.88 -10.20
CA ILE A 211 15.03 -23.70 -10.64
C ILE A 211 15.20 -22.38 -11.39
N LEU A 212 14.31 -22.08 -12.36
CA LEU A 212 14.36 -20.83 -13.12
C LEU A 212 14.13 -19.61 -12.23
N ALA A 213 13.22 -19.69 -11.26
CA ALA A 213 12.94 -18.58 -10.34
C ALA A 213 14.15 -18.29 -9.44
N PHE A 214 14.79 -19.31 -8.86
CA PHE A 214 16.00 -19.13 -8.05
C PHE A 214 17.22 -18.73 -8.90
N ALA A 215 17.34 -19.22 -10.13
CA ALA A 215 18.35 -18.75 -11.08
C ALA A 215 18.17 -17.28 -11.43
N LEU A 216 16.94 -16.83 -11.70
CA LEU A 216 16.63 -15.42 -11.96
C LEU A 216 16.95 -14.56 -10.74
N ALA A 217 16.57 -15.01 -9.54
CA ALA A 217 16.91 -14.34 -8.29
C ALA A 217 18.44 -14.23 -8.11
N GLY A 218 19.17 -15.31 -8.36
CA GLY A 218 20.63 -15.35 -8.29
C GLY A 218 21.26 -14.38 -9.29
N ALA A 219 20.81 -14.40 -10.54
CA ALA A 219 21.30 -13.51 -11.60
C ALA A 219 21.15 -12.03 -11.23
N TYR A 220 19.97 -11.60 -10.77
CA TYR A 220 19.76 -10.21 -10.36
C TYR A 220 20.45 -9.86 -9.04
N ALA A 221 20.63 -10.82 -8.12
CA ALA A 221 21.40 -10.62 -6.90
C ALA A 221 22.89 -10.43 -7.19
N GLY A 222 23.46 -11.18 -8.14
CA GLY A 222 24.85 -11.01 -8.60
C GLY A 222 25.07 -9.70 -9.34
N TYR A 223 24.05 -9.21 -10.05
CA TYR A 223 24.07 -7.91 -10.73
C TYR A 223 23.87 -6.71 -9.77
N LEU A 224 23.15 -6.90 -8.66
CA LEU A 224 22.74 -5.84 -7.73
C LEU A 224 23.92 -4.97 -7.21
N PRO A 225 25.09 -5.50 -6.81
CA PRO A 225 26.22 -4.69 -6.36
C PRO A 225 26.74 -3.66 -7.39
N PHE A 226 26.54 -3.92 -8.68
CA PHE A 226 26.93 -3.01 -9.76
C PHE A 226 25.84 -1.99 -10.09
N ASN A 227 24.58 -2.28 -9.74
CA ASN A 227 23.47 -1.38 -9.97
C ASN A 227 23.09 -0.53 -8.75
N PHE A 228 23.41 -0.99 -7.53
CA PHE A 228 23.09 -0.29 -6.29
C PHE A 228 23.78 1.08 -6.21
N PHE A 229 23.18 2.01 -5.46
CA PHE A 229 23.68 3.38 -5.37
C PHE A 229 25.08 3.44 -4.72
N PRO A 230 26.07 4.16 -5.32
CA PRO A 230 26.03 4.82 -6.62
C PRO A 230 26.21 3.82 -7.79
N GLN A 231 25.29 3.88 -8.75
CA GLN A 231 25.22 2.92 -9.85
C GLN A 231 26.48 2.92 -10.74
N LYS A 232 27.02 1.73 -11.01
CA LYS A 232 28.15 1.46 -11.93
C LYS A 232 27.70 0.89 -13.29
N SER A 233 26.55 0.22 -13.33
CA SER A 233 25.94 -0.33 -14.55
C SER A 233 24.43 -0.15 -14.53
N MET A 234 23.86 0.23 -15.68
CA MET A 234 22.42 0.33 -15.87
C MET A 234 21.85 -0.98 -16.44
N PRO A 235 20.67 -1.44 -16.00
CA PRO A 235 20.06 -2.66 -16.53
C PRO A 235 19.71 -2.56 -18.03
N GLY A 236 19.66 -1.35 -18.60
CA GLY A 236 19.24 -1.11 -19.97
C GLY A 236 17.76 -1.40 -20.18
N TYR A 237 17.31 -1.39 -21.44
CA TYR A 237 16.00 -1.96 -21.79
C TYR A 237 16.00 -3.48 -21.68
N GLY A 238 17.07 -4.12 -22.13
CA GLY A 238 17.21 -5.58 -22.13
C GLY A 238 17.03 -6.21 -20.75
N GLY A 239 17.73 -5.71 -19.73
CA GLY A 239 17.60 -6.25 -18.37
C GLY A 239 16.20 -6.02 -17.80
N GLY A 240 15.65 -4.81 -17.90
CA GLY A 240 14.33 -4.52 -17.34
C GLY A 240 13.20 -5.35 -17.98
N SER A 241 13.20 -5.45 -19.31
CA SER A 241 12.20 -6.22 -20.04
C SER A 241 12.40 -7.73 -19.87
N PHE A 242 13.64 -8.22 -19.81
CA PHE A 242 13.94 -9.63 -19.55
C PHE A 242 13.48 -10.06 -18.14
N ALA A 243 13.69 -9.22 -17.12
CA ALA A 243 13.17 -9.47 -15.78
C ALA A 243 11.65 -9.66 -15.77
N GLY A 244 10.91 -8.71 -16.36
CA GLY A 244 9.46 -8.79 -16.41
C GLY A 244 8.95 -9.94 -17.26
N PHE A 245 9.64 -10.27 -18.37
CA PHE A 245 9.34 -11.45 -19.19
C PHE A 245 9.46 -12.74 -18.38
N MET A 246 10.60 -12.94 -17.71
CA MET A 246 10.81 -14.15 -16.92
C MET A 246 9.82 -14.27 -15.77
N LEU A 247 9.58 -13.18 -15.02
CA LEU A 247 8.59 -13.19 -13.93
C LEU A 247 7.18 -13.51 -14.46
N ALA A 248 6.78 -12.92 -15.58
CA ALA A 248 5.48 -13.17 -16.20
C ALA A 248 5.32 -14.62 -16.66
N THR A 249 6.33 -15.15 -17.36
CA THR A 249 6.32 -16.52 -17.88
C THR A 249 6.34 -17.55 -16.75
N LEU A 250 7.15 -17.33 -15.71
CA LEU A 250 7.18 -18.20 -14.52
C LEU A 250 5.86 -18.19 -13.74
N ALA A 251 5.15 -17.06 -13.73
CA ALA A 251 3.83 -16.96 -13.11
C ALA A 251 2.74 -17.68 -13.92
N ILE A 252 2.85 -17.73 -15.25
CA ILE A 252 1.90 -18.44 -16.13
C ILE A 252 2.13 -19.95 -16.13
N LEU A 253 3.39 -20.40 -16.14
CA LEU A 253 3.76 -21.83 -16.16
C LEU A 253 3.10 -22.66 -15.06
N SER A 254 2.70 -22.01 -13.96
CA SER A 254 1.84 -22.60 -12.94
C SER A 254 0.77 -21.58 -12.58
N THR A 255 -0.42 -21.74 -13.17
CA THR A 255 -1.56 -20.81 -13.11
C THR A 255 -1.87 -20.25 -11.70
N ALA A 256 -1.57 -21.02 -10.65
CA ALA A 256 -1.70 -20.61 -9.24
C ALA A 256 -0.77 -19.45 -8.81
N LYS A 257 0.23 -19.07 -9.63
CA LYS A 257 1.27 -18.09 -9.27
C LYS A 257 0.99 -16.68 -9.79
N VAL A 258 0.10 -16.52 -10.76
CA VAL A 258 -0.32 -15.19 -11.30
C VAL A 258 -0.84 -14.29 -10.18
N GLY A 259 -1.74 -14.80 -9.34
CA GLY A 259 -2.28 -14.05 -8.19
C GLY A 259 -1.21 -13.65 -7.17
N THR A 260 -0.20 -14.49 -6.96
CA THR A 260 0.94 -14.18 -6.08
C THR A 260 1.78 -13.06 -6.67
N LEU A 261 2.10 -13.13 -7.97
CA LEU A 261 2.90 -12.11 -8.63
C LEU A 261 2.19 -10.74 -8.66
N LEU A 262 0.86 -10.72 -8.85
CA LEU A 262 0.03 -9.52 -8.72
C LEU A 262 0.18 -8.84 -7.34
N VAL A 263 0.17 -9.61 -6.26
CA VAL A 263 0.35 -9.07 -4.89
C VAL A 263 1.79 -8.58 -4.70
N VAL A 264 2.78 -9.40 -5.04
CA VAL A 264 4.21 -9.10 -4.86
C VAL A 264 4.64 -7.84 -5.61
N LEU A 265 4.22 -7.72 -6.88
CA LEU A 265 4.49 -6.55 -7.72
C LEU A 265 3.37 -5.50 -7.64
N GLY A 266 2.56 -5.51 -6.58
CA GLY A 266 1.45 -4.59 -6.41
C GLY A 266 1.85 -3.13 -6.59
N VAL A 267 2.96 -2.70 -5.96
CA VAL A 267 3.46 -1.31 -6.08
C VAL A 267 3.83 -0.97 -7.54
N PRO A 268 4.73 -1.70 -8.24
CA PRO A 268 4.98 -1.50 -9.67
C PRO A 268 3.74 -1.51 -10.56
N PHE A 269 2.81 -2.44 -10.33
CA PHE A 269 1.61 -2.60 -11.17
C PHE A 269 0.67 -1.41 -11.00
N ILE A 270 0.41 -0.99 -9.76
CA ILE A 270 -0.45 0.16 -9.50
C ILE A 270 0.18 1.45 -10.02
N ASP A 271 1.50 1.63 -9.88
CA ASP A 271 2.21 2.78 -10.45
C ASP A 271 2.15 2.79 -11.99
N ALA A 272 2.30 1.62 -12.64
CA ALA A 272 2.19 1.47 -14.09
C ALA A 272 0.78 1.77 -14.59
N ILE A 273 -0.25 1.22 -13.94
CA ILE A 273 -1.66 1.45 -14.28
C ILE A 273 -1.99 2.94 -14.08
N PHE A 274 -1.66 3.51 -12.93
CA PHE A 274 -1.94 4.92 -12.64
C PHE A 274 -1.28 5.86 -13.65
N THR A 275 -0.01 5.61 -13.96
CA THR A 275 0.76 6.40 -14.94
C THR A 275 0.17 6.25 -16.34
N GLY A 276 -0.19 5.03 -16.76
CA GLY A 276 -0.85 4.76 -18.03
C GLY A 276 -2.20 5.47 -18.15
N SER A 277 -3.08 5.31 -17.16
CA SER A 277 -4.40 5.97 -17.12
C SER A 277 -4.26 7.49 -17.15
N ARG A 278 -3.33 8.06 -16.38
CA ARG A 278 -3.04 9.51 -16.40
C ARG A 278 -2.63 9.99 -17.78
N ARG A 279 -1.75 9.27 -18.47
CA ARG A 279 -1.27 9.64 -19.82
C ARG A 279 -2.43 9.63 -20.83
N ILE A 280 -3.28 8.60 -20.79
CA ILE A 280 -4.46 8.49 -21.65
C ILE A 280 -5.42 9.66 -21.41
N ILE A 281 -5.71 9.99 -20.14
CA ILE A 281 -6.59 11.12 -19.79
C ILE A 281 -6.04 12.47 -20.31
N ARG A 282 -4.72 12.60 -20.45
CA ARG A 282 -4.06 13.79 -21.02
C ARG A 282 -3.90 13.75 -22.55
N GLY A 283 -4.43 12.73 -23.23
CA GLY A 283 -4.25 12.54 -24.67
C GLY A 283 -2.82 12.16 -25.09
N GLN A 284 -1.98 11.72 -24.14
CA GLN A 284 -0.61 11.29 -24.38
C GLN A 284 -0.54 9.77 -24.56
N SER A 285 0.43 9.30 -25.35
CA SER A 285 0.63 7.87 -25.54
C SER A 285 1.14 7.20 -24.23
N PRO A 286 0.56 6.06 -23.81
CA PRO A 286 0.96 5.37 -22.58
C PRO A 286 2.41 4.90 -22.55
N PHE A 287 3.03 4.70 -23.72
CA PHE A 287 4.33 4.04 -23.87
C PHE A 287 5.51 5.02 -23.89
N TRP A 288 5.26 6.32 -23.97
CA TRP A 288 6.32 7.34 -23.86
C TRP A 288 6.66 7.62 -22.40
N GLY A 289 7.94 7.70 -22.08
CA GLY A 289 8.41 7.92 -20.71
C GLY A 289 8.15 9.34 -20.20
N ASP A 290 7.85 9.46 -18.89
CA ASP A 290 7.74 10.73 -18.17
C ASP A 290 8.44 10.66 -16.79
N ARG A 291 8.47 11.78 -16.05
CA ARG A 291 9.09 11.90 -14.70
C ARG A 291 8.07 11.76 -13.56
N GLU A 292 6.92 11.16 -13.80
CA GLU A 292 5.80 11.22 -12.85
C GLU A 292 5.44 9.83 -12.30
N HIS A 293 6.42 8.93 -12.21
CA HIS A 293 6.33 7.67 -11.46
C HIS A 293 6.50 7.90 -9.95
N LEU A 294 5.97 7.01 -9.13
CA LEU A 294 6.00 7.10 -7.66
C LEU A 294 7.40 7.42 -7.12
N HIS A 295 8.44 6.75 -7.62
CA HIS A 295 9.80 6.95 -7.15
C HIS A 295 10.35 8.36 -7.44
N HIS A 296 9.93 9.02 -8.53
CA HIS A 296 10.27 10.42 -8.80
C HIS A 296 9.52 11.37 -7.87
N HIS A 297 8.28 11.07 -7.51
CA HIS A 297 7.54 11.82 -6.49
C HIS A 297 8.22 11.71 -5.12
N LEU A 298 8.66 10.51 -4.74
CA LEU A 298 9.42 10.30 -3.50
C LEU A 298 10.75 11.07 -3.51
N LEU A 299 11.50 11.05 -4.62
CA LEU A 299 12.69 11.90 -4.79
C LEU A 299 12.35 13.39 -4.61
N GLY A 300 11.26 13.86 -5.22
CA GLY A 300 10.81 15.25 -5.11
C GLY A 300 10.44 15.67 -3.68
N LEU A 301 10.08 14.72 -2.82
CA LEU A 301 9.85 14.91 -1.39
C LEU A 301 11.14 14.92 -0.55
N GLY A 302 12.30 14.81 -1.18
CA GLY A 302 13.61 14.82 -0.51
C GLY A 302 14.11 13.44 -0.08
N TRP A 303 13.52 12.34 -0.56
CA TRP A 303 14.06 11.01 -0.31
C TRP A 303 15.41 10.81 -1.00
N ARG A 304 16.33 10.12 -0.31
CA ARG A 304 17.59 9.65 -0.90
C ARG A 304 17.32 8.44 -1.79
N LYS A 305 17.99 8.34 -2.95
CA LYS A 305 17.87 7.20 -3.88
C LYS A 305 17.95 5.80 -3.22
N PRO A 306 18.96 5.48 -2.38
CA PRO A 306 19.03 4.16 -1.75
C PRO A 306 17.85 3.89 -0.80
N ALA A 307 17.32 4.93 -0.13
CA ALA A 307 16.16 4.78 0.75
C ALA A 307 14.90 4.40 -0.04
N ILE A 308 14.73 4.94 -1.25
CA ILE A 308 13.60 4.57 -2.12
C ILE A 308 13.77 3.13 -2.61
N ALA A 309 14.98 2.73 -3.04
CA ALA A 309 15.23 1.34 -3.47
C ALA A 309 14.87 0.34 -2.34
N VAL A 310 15.38 0.57 -1.13
CA VAL A 310 15.08 -0.27 0.04
C VAL A 310 13.59 -0.25 0.41
N PHE A 311 12.90 0.88 0.26
CA PHE A 311 11.44 0.94 0.44
C PHE A 311 10.71 -0.01 -0.50
N TYR A 312 11.04 0.01 -1.81
CA TYR A 312 10.43 -0.91 -2.77
C TYR A 312 10.74 -2.37 -2.41
N TRP A 313 11.98 -2.70 -2.07
CA TRP A 313 12.35 -4.06 -1.70
C TRP A 313 11.61 -4.54 -0.45
N SER A 314 11.52 -3.69 0.56
CA SER A 314 10.87 -4.02 1.85
C SER A 314 9.37 -4.23 1.67
N VAL A 315 8.70 -3.36 0.91
CA VAL A 315 7.27 -3.50 0.63
C VAL A 315 7.01 -4.73 -0.24
N THR A 316 7.79 -4.96 -1.30
CA THR A 316 7.68 -6.16 -2.13
C THR A 316 7.93 -7.44 -1.32
N ALA A 317 8.88 -7.44 -0.38
CA ALA A 317 9.16 -8.59 0.49
C ALA A 317 8.02 -8.85 1.47
N PHE A 318 7.50 -7.80 2.11
CA PHE A 318 6.33 -7.91 2.99
C PHE A 318 5.11 -8.47 2.24
N LEU A 319 4.80 -7.90 1.07
CA LEU A 319 3.70 -8.37 0.22
C LEU A 319 3.91 -9.81 -0.26
N GLY A 320 5.15 -10.21 -0.54
CA GLY A 320 5.49 -11.58 -0.88
C GLY A 320 5.29 -12.58 0.26
N LEU A 321 5.73 -12.24 1.47
CA LEU A 321 5.50 -13.07 2.67
C LEU A 321 4.00 -13.23 2.95
N VAL A 322 3.23 -12.14 2.81
CA VAL A 322 1.77 -12.20 2.90
C VAL A 322 1.21 -13.13 1.81
N ALA A 323 1.58 -12.92 0.55
CA ALA A 323 1.06 -13.70 -0.59
C ALA A 323 1.31 -15.21 -0.49
N LEU A 324 2.40 -15.66 0.14
CA LEU A 324 2.70 -17.08 0.36
C LEU A 324 1.71 -17.77 1.31
N ASN A 325 1.09 -17.00 2.21
CA ASN A 325 0.16 -17.50 3.23
C ASN A 325 -1.32 -17.32 2.84
N LEU A 326 -1.61 -16.60 1.75
CA LEU A 326 -2.98 -16.33 1.32
C LEU A 326 -3.50 -17.40 0.34
N ASN A 327 -4.79 -17.70 0.43
CA ASN A 327 -5.52 -18.41 -0.62
C ASN A 327 -5.86 -17.47 -1.79
N SER A 328 -6.40 -18.00 -2.89
CA SER A 328 -6.69 -17.22 -4.11
C SER A 328 -7.66 -16.06 -3.87
N GLN A 329 -8.73 -16.28 -3.09
CA GLN A 329 -9.71 -15.24 -2.75
C GLN A 329 -9.09 -14.12 -1.92
N MET A 330 -8.28 -14.47 -0.92
CA MET A 330 -7.60 -13.49 -0.09
C MET A 330 -6.54 -12.70 -0.84
N LYS A 331 -5.86 -13.31 -1.82
CA LYS A 331 -4.95 -12.58 -2.73
C LYS A 331 -5.71 -11.51 -3.52
N PHE A 332 -6.91 -11.83 -4.02
CA PHE A 332 -7.75 -10.86 -4.72
C PHE A 332 -8.13 -9.66 -3.84
N TYR A 333 -8.63 -9.91 -2.61
CA TYR A 333 -8.94 -8.83 -1.67
C TYR A 333 -7.69 -8.00 -1.30
N THR A 334 -6.54 -8.65 -1.19
CA THR A 334 -5.27 -7.99 -0.91
C THR A 334 -4.85 -7.06 -2.04
N ILE A 335 -5.02 -7.45 -3.31
CA ILE A 335 -4.73 -6.59 -4.47
C ILE A 335 -5.65 -5.36 -4.48
N ILE A 336 -6.94 -5.53 -4.19
CA ILE A 336 -7.88 -4.41 -4.08
C ILE A 336 -7.42 -3.45 -2.98
N LEU A 337 -7.07 -3.98 -1.80
CA LEU A 337 -6.58 -3.19 -0.69
C LEU A 337 -5.32 -2.39 -1.06
N ILE A 338 -4.31 -3.05 -1.63
CA ILE A 338 -3.06 -2.38 -2.03
C ILE A 338 -3.36 -1.32 -3.09
N THR A 339 -4.28 -1.58 -4.02
CA THR A 339 -4.71 -0.61 -5.04
C THR A 339 -5.35 0.62 -4.41
N MET A 340 -6.19 0.45 -3.39
CA MET A 340 -6.75 1.58 -2.65
C MET A 340 -5.62 2.35 -1.91
N VAL A 341 -4.73 1.65 -1.21
CA VAL A 341 -3.65 2.25 -0.39
C VAL A 341 -2.61 2.98 -1.23
N ILE A 342 -2.13 2.40 -2.32
CA ILE A 342 -1.13 3.03 -3.19
C ILE A 342 -1.79 3.99 -4.16
N GLY A 343 -2.97 3.66 -4.70
CA GLY A 343 -3.74 4.57 -5.55
C GLY A 343 -4.10 5.86 -4.82
N SER A 344 -4.47 5.76 -3.53
CA SER A 344 -4.68 6.94 -2.69
C SER A 344 -3.42 7.77 -2.50
N LEU A 345 -2.26 7.14 -2.26
CA LEU A 345 -0.98 7.85 -2.19
C LEU A 345 -0.68 8.58 -3.50
N LEU A 346 -0.82 7.91 -4.63
CA LEU A 346 -0.53 8.46 -5.95
C LEU A 346 -1.46 9.65 -6.25
N LEU A 347 -2.75 9.52 -5.96
CA LEU A 347 -3.70 10.61 -6.03
C LEU A 347 -3.30 11.77 -5.10
N TRP A 348 -2.75 11.49 -3.90
CA TRP A 348 -2.31 12.52 -2.95
C TRP A 348 -1.16 13.32 -3.52
N LEU A 349 -0.12 12.61 -3.94
CA LEU A 349 1.09 13.18 -4.55
C LEU A 349 0.75 13.97 -5.82
N TYR A 350 -0.24 13.51 -6.58
CA TYR A 350 -0.67 14.15 -7.82
C TYR A 350 -1.60 15.35 -7.59
N SER A 351 -2.53 15.27 -6.63
CA SER A 351 -3.48 16.34 -6.30
C SER A 351 -2.79 17.62 -5.82
N GLY A 352 -1.59 17.51 -5.23
CA GLY A 352 -0.75 18.65 -4.87
C GLY A 352 -0.33 19.54 -6.06
N ARG A 353 -0.38 19.04 -7.31
CA ARG A 353 -0.02 19.82 -8.51
C ARG A 353 -1.20 20.50 -9.22
N PHE A 354 -2.39 19.91 -9.23
CA PHE A 354 -3.59 20.55 -9.80
C PHE A 354 -4.17 21.70 -8.96
N SER A 355 -3.65 21.88 -7.75
CA SER A 355 -4.02 22.97 -6.86
C SER A 355 -3.21 24.26 -7.09
N LYS A 356 -2.43 24.34 -8.17
CA LYS A 356 -1.74 25.57 -8.56
C LYS A 356 -2.61 26.73 -9.10
N PRO A 357 -3.92 26.60 -9.39
CA PRO A 357 -4.76 27.79 -9.60
C PRO A 357 -5.45 28.31 -8.33
N SER A 358 -5.33 27.66 -7.17
CA SER A 358 -5.94 28.18 -5.93
C SER A 358 -5.24 27.74 -4.64
N GLY A 359 -4.09 28.37 -4.34
CA GLY A 359 -3.64 28.63 -2.97
C GLY A 359 -3.59 27.47 -1.97
N HIS A 360 -3.53 26.21 -2.40
CA HIS A 360 -3.30 25.08 -1.49
C HIS A 360 -1.81 25.02 -1.16
N VAL A 361 -1.44 25.76 -0.13
CA VAL A 361 -0.15 25.62 0.55
C VAL A 361 -0.02 24.18 1.05
N ASN A 362 1.13 23.55 0.81
CA ASN A 362 1.43 22.21 1.35
C ASN A 362 1.05 22.17 2.84
N GLY A 363 0.28 21.16 3.27
CA GLY A 363 -0.15 21.07 4.68
C GLY A 363 1.02 21.11 5.67
N LEU A 364 2.19 20.61 5.25
CA LEU A 364 3.45 20.70 6.00
C LEU A 364 3.98 22.13 6.14
N GLU A 365 3.88 22.95 5.09
CA GLU A 365 4.29 24.37 5.10
C GLU A 365 3.34 25.23 5.93
N VAL A 366 2.04 24.91 5.90
CA VAL A 366 1.05 25.52 6.80
C VAL A 366 1.36 25.16 8.24
N ASP A 367 1.61 23.87 8.52
CA ASP A 367 1.94 23.40 9.86
C ASP A 367 3.25 24.03 10.37
N ARG A 368 4.26 24.26 9.51
CA ARG A 368 5.50 24.98 9.85
C ARG A 368 5.27 26.42 10.30
N LYS A 369 4.27 27.10 9.72
CA LYS A 369 3.94 28.49 10.06
C LYS A 369 2.97 28.60 11.25
N HIS A 370 2.38 27.48 11.69
CA HIS A 370 1.38 27.48 12.76
C HIS A 370 2.03 27.64 14.15
N PRO A 371 1.44 28.41 15.09
CA PRO A 371 2.01 28.66 16.42
C PRO A 371 2.36 27.37 17.18
N PHE A 372 1.44 26.39 17.19
CA PHE A 372 1.60 25.10 17.85
C PHE A 372 1.99 23.93 16.93
N LYS A 373 1.42 23.82 15.71
CA LYS A 373 1.66 22.67 14.81
C LYS A 373 3.09 22.60 14.26
N ARG A 374 3.85 23.70 14.33
CA ARG A 374 5.27 23.73 13.95
C ARG A 374 6.14 22.77 14.76
N LYS A 375 5.72 22.43 15.98
CA LYS A 375 6.43 21.49 16.87
C LYS A 375 6.20 20.02 16.51
N ARG A 376 5.29 19.70 15.57
CA ARG A 376 5.06 18.31 15.14
C ARG A 376 6.35 17.73 14.54
N PRO A 377 6.67 16.43 14.73
CA PRO A 377 7.93 15.85 14.26
C PRO A 377 8.21 16.04 12.77
N LEU A 378 7.15 15.95 11.95
CA LEU A 378 7.20 16.19 10.49
C LEU A 378 7.38 17.68 10.13
N ALA A 379 6.72 18.59 10.86
CA ALA A 379 6.79 20.03 10.58
C ALA A 379 8.12 20.64 11.05
N SER A 380 8.60 20.22 12.23
CA SER A 380 9.87 20.63 12.84
C SER A 380 11.10 20.03 12.17
N GLY A 381 10.93 18.99 11.35
CA GLY A 381 12.02 18.29 10.68
C GLY A 381 12.71 17.21 11.53
N GLN A 382 12.24 16.96 12.76
CA GLN A 382 12.75 15.88 13.61
C GLN A 382 12.56 14.50 12.99
N LEU A 383 11.46 14.31 12.24
CA LEU A 383 11.21 13.09 11.48
C LEU A 383 11.36 13.40 9.98
N PRO A 384 12.36 12.81 9.30
CA PRO A 384 12.47 12.93 7.86
C PRO A 384 11.18 12.46 7.18
N VAL A 385 10.65 13.25 6.24
CA VAL A 385 9.50 12.89 5.40
C VAL A 385 9.62 11.47 4.82
N PRO A 386 10.82 10.99 4.43
CA PRO A 386 11.00 9.61 4.01
C PRO A 386 10.61 8.55 5.03
N VAL A 387 11.11 8.68 6.25
CA VAL A 387 10.86 7.74 7.33
C VAL A 387 9.38 7.77 7.70
N ALA A 388 8.75 8.94 7.68
CA ALA A 388 7.33 9.08 7.97
C ALA A 388 6.43 8.36 6.96
N ILE A 389 6.69 8.54 5.65
CA ILE A 389 5.93 7.86 4.59
C ILE A 389 6.17 6.35 4.64
N PHE A 390 7.43 5.90 4.80
CA PHE A 390 7.76 4.49 4.98
C PHE A 390 6.97 3.88 6.14
N SER A 391 7.06 4.51 7.31
CA SER A 391 6.40 4.04 8.54
C SER A 391 4.89 4.03 8.39
N PHE A 392 4.31 5.02 7.70
CA PHE A 392 2.87 5.06 7.43
C PHE A 392 2.41 3.83 6.63
N PHE A 393 3.06 3.52 5.50
CA PHE A 393 2.67 2.36 4.68
C PHE A 393 2.93 1.04 5.39
N PHE A 394 4.09 0.92 6.02
CA PHE A 394 4.43 -0.29 6.77
C PHE A 394 3.42 -0.55 7.89
N LEU A 395 3.13 0.45 8.74
CA LEU A 395 2.18 0.30 9.84
C LEU A 395 0.74 0.12 9.36
N LEU A 396 0.34 0.77 8.27
CA LEU A 396 -0.99 0.58 7.69
C LEU A 396 -1.17 -0.85 7.18
N LEU A 397 -0.22 -1.36 6.40
CA LEU A 397 -0.28 -2.71 5.84
C LEU A 397 -0.13 -3.77 6.95
N ALA A 398 0.80 -3.58 7.89
CA ALA A 398 0.98 -4.47 9.03
C ALA A 398 -0.26 -4.47 9.94
N GLY A 399 -0.83 -3.30 10.24
CA GLY A 399 -2.02 -3.17 11.06
C GLY A 399 -3.25 -3.82 10.43
N LEU A 400 -3.43 -3.68 9.13
CA LEU A 400 -4.51 -4.37 8.40
C LEU A 400 -4.28 -5.88 8.32
N ALA A 401 -3.03 -6.34 8.15
CA ALA A 401 -2.70 -7.76 8.19
C ALA A 401 -3.01 -8.39 9.57
N LEU A 402 -2.65 -7.69 10.65
CA LEU A 402 -2.98 -8.12 12.03
C LEU A 402 -4.50 -8.12 12.26
N ALA A 403 -5.20 -7.09 11.78
CA ALA A 403 -6.66 -7.02 11.90
C ALA A 403 -7.35 -8.20 11.20
N TYR A 404 -6.84 -8.61 10.03
CA TYR A 404 -7.32 -9.80 9.33
C TYR A 404 -7.04 -11.09 10.11
N GLY A 405 -5.90 -11.18 10.79
CA GLY A 405 -5.56 -12.31 11.66
C GLY A 405 -6.47 -12.44 12.89
N LEU A 406 -7.10 -11.35 13.35
CA LEU A 406 -8.06 -11.35 14.47
C LEU A 406 -9.46 -11.79 14.01
N SER A 407 -10.07 -11.05 13.08
CA SER A 407 -11.34 -11.43 12.46
C SER A 407 -11.59 -10.67 11.17
N PHE A 408 -12.31 -11.29 10.24
CA PHE A 408 -12.67 -10.66 8.97
C PHE A 408 -13.51 -9.37 9.17
N PHE A 409 -14.45 -9.39 10.12
CA PHE A 409 -15.27 -8.23 10.42
C PHE A 409 -14.45 -7.09 11.04
N PHE A 410 -13.49 -7.41 11.93
CA PHE A 410 -12.61 -6.40 12.52
C PHE A 410 -11.72 -5.74 11.45
N PHE A 411 -11.14 -6.55 10.55
CA PHE A 411 -10.46 -6.06 9.37
C PHE A 411 -11.33 -5.12 8.52
N GLY A 412 -12.59 -5.50 8.27
CA GLY A 412 -13.55 -4.69 7.51
C GLY A 412 -13.82 -3.32 8.15
N VAL A 413 -13.95 -3.25 9.47
CA VAL A 413 -14.13 -1.99 10.21
C VAL A 413 -12.85 -1.13 10.13
N CYS A 414 -11.66 -1.71 10.34
CA CYS A 414 -10.39 -0.99 10.23
C CYS A 414 -10.14 -0.45 8.81
N LEU A 415 -10.47 -1.24 7.79
CA LEU A 415 -10.39 -0.84 6.38
C LEU A 415 -11.35 0.32 6.08
N THR A 416 -12.60 0.21 6.52
CA THR A 416 -13.62 1.25 6.36
C THR A 416 -13.19 2.54 7.06
N TYR A 417 -12.63 2.44 8.26
CA TYR A 417 -12.09 3.57 9.01
C TYR A 417 -10.99 4.28 8.22
N TRP A 418 -10.02 3.53 7.67
CA TRP A 418 -8.96 4.09 6.85
C TRP A 418 -9.49 4.72 5.55
N LEU A 419 -10.41 4.07 4.84
CA LEU A 419 -11.02 4.57 3.61
C LEU A 419 -11.78 5.88 3.84
N ILE A 420 -12.62 5.94 4.86
CA ILE A 420 -13.45 7.13 5.13
C ILE A 420 -12.62 8.24 5.76
N SER A 421 -11.96 7.95 6.88
CA SER A 421 -11.31 8.96 7.73
C SER A 421 -9.91 9.32 7.24
N GLY A 422 -9.19 8.38 6.62
CA GLY A 422 -7.86 8.59 6.05
C GLY A 422 -7.95 9.12 4.62
N PHE A 423 -8.56 8.32 3.74
CA PHE A 423 -8.60 8.62 2.30
C PHE A 423 -9.66 9.65 1.95
N LEU A 424 -10.95 9.31 1.97
CA LEU A 424 -12.04 10.16 1.48
C LEU A 424 -12.05 11.54 2.17
N TYR A 425 -11.84 11.57 3.48
CA TYR A 425 -11.70 12.80 4.25
C TYR A 425 -10.60 13.72 3.71
N THR A 426 -9.40 13.19 3.49
CA THR A 426 -8.24 14.00 3.10
C THR A 426 -8.43 14.66 1.74
N PHE A 427 -9.14 14.02 0.81
CA PHE A 427 -9.24 14.48 -0.57
C PHE A 427 -10.51 15.25 -0.90
N TRP A 428 -11.65 14.76 -0.43
CA TRP A 428 -12.98 15.26 -0.82
C TRP A 428 -13.76 15.76 0.37
N LEU A 429 -13.98 14.91 1.39
CA LEU A 429 -15.02 15.17 2.39
C LEU A 429 -14.68 16.36 3.29
N LYS A 430 -13.39 16.62 3.57
CA LYS A 430 -12.99 17.79 4.38
C LYS A 430 -13.38 19.14 3.76
N LYS A 431 -13.66 19.19 2.45
CA LYS A 431 -13.96 20.43 1.72
C LYS A 431 -15.43 20.83 1.83
N ILE A 432 -16.30 19.91 2.25
CA ILE A 432 -17.75 20.13 2.31
C ILE A 432 -18.11 20.42 3.78
N PRO A 433 -18.71 21.59 4.09
CA PRO A 433 -19.19 21.90 5.44
C PRO A 433 -20.18 20.83 5.92
N ILE A 434 -20.28 20.66 7.24
CA ILE A 434 -21.07 19.63 7.95
C ILE A 434 -20.53 18.22 7.73
N ILE A 435 -20.25 17.82 6.48
CA ILE A 435 -19.68 16.51 6.16
C ILE A 435 -18.32 16.32 6.84
N ASP A 436 -17.48 17.35 6.91
CA ASP A 436 -16.20 17.23 7.60
C ASP A 436 -16.32 16.90 9.09
N VAL A 437 -17.34 17.44 9.76
CA VAL A 437 -17.66 17.19 11.17
C VAL A 437 -18.30 15.80 11.34
N LEU A 438 -19.24 15.44 10.46
CA LEU A 438 -19.88 14.12 10.47
C LEU A 438 -18.87 12.99 10.26
N VAL A 439 -17.92 13.16 9.33
CA VAL A 439 -16.88 12.14 9.07
C VAL A 439 -15.97 11.93 10.27
N ILE A 440 -15.63 13.01 11.01
CA ILE A 440 -14.86 12.89 12.24
C ILE A 440 -15.64 12.06 13.27
N ALA A 441 -16.93 12.34 13.45
CA ALA A 441 -17.78 11.57 14.35
C ALA A 441 -17.92 10.09 13.92
N THR A 442 -18.13 9.83 12.64
CA THR A 442 -18.10 8.46 12.08
C THR A 442 -16.80 7.74 12.39
N GLY A 443 -15.66 8.44 12.34
CA GLY A 443 -14.37 7.88 12.74
C GLY A 443 -14.36 7.37 14.19
N TYR A 444 -14.93 8.11 15.14
CA TYR A 444 -15.05 7.65 16.53
C TYR A 444 -15.99 6.47 16.68
N ILE A 445 -17.15 6.50 15.99
CA ILE A 445 -18.11 5.39 15.97
C ILE A 445 -17.43 4.10 15.49
N LEU A 446 -16.72 4.17 14.37
CA LEU A 446 -16.00 3.02 13.81
C LEU A 446 -14.94 2.46 14.76
N ARG A 447 -14.28 3.29 15.57
CA ARG A 447 -13.32 2.80 16.58
C ARG A 447 -14.02 2.01 17.69
N VAL A 448 -15.17 2.49 18.16
CA VAL A 448 -15.93 1.77 19.21
C VAL A 448 -16.49 0.47 18.65
N TYR A 449 -17.04 0.49 17.42
CA TYR A 449 -17.44 -0.74 16.72
C TYR A 449 -16.29 -1.70 16.49
N ALA A 450 -15.09 -1.21 16.17
CA ALA A 450 -13.91 -2.08 16.02
C ALA A 450 -13.64 -2.84 17.33
N GLY A 451 -13.70 -2.15 18.48
CA GLY A 451 -13.58 -2.79 19.80
C GLY A 451 -14.66 -3.83 20.03
N ALA A 452 -15.93 -3.48 19.82
CA ALA A 452 -17.07 -4.38 20.01
C ALA A 452 -17.01 -5.62 19.10
N VAL A 453 -16.61 -5.46 17.84
CA VAL A 453 -16.42 -6.57 16.90
C VAL A 453 -15.24 -7.45 17.30
N ALA A 454 -14.18 -6.88 17.88
CA ALA A 454 -13.02 -7.65 18.33
C ALA A 454 -13.35 -8.57 19.52
N VAL A 455 -14.22 -8.14 20.42
CA VAL A 455 -14.65 -8.94 21.60
C VAL A 455 -16.03 -9.59 21.42
N ASN A 456 -16.64 -9.47 20.24
CA ASN A 456 -17.98 -9.97 19.90
C ASN A 456 -19.08 -9.53 20.89
N LEU A 457 -19.12 -8.23 21.21
CA LEU A 457 -20.07 -7.64 22.14
C LEU A 457 -21.19 -6.90 21.40
N HIS A 458 -22.44 -7.05 21.89
CA HIS A 458 -23.54 -6.21 21.43
C HIS A 458 -23.47 -4.82 22.08
N MET A 459 -23.77 -3.78 21.30
CA MET A 459 -23.72 -2.39 21.77
C MET A 459 -25.13 -1.81 21.87
N SER A 460 -25.42 -1.11 22.98
CA SER A 460 -26.69 -0.40 23.12
C SER A 460 -26.74 0.83 22.20
N VAL A 461 -27.91 1.08 21.62
CA VAL A 461 -28.16 2.22 20.72
C VAL A 461 -27.93 3.55 21.45
N TRP A 462 -28.28 3.62 22.74
CA TRP A 462 -28.08 4.80 23.58
C TRP A 462 -26.61 5.08 23.88
N PHE A 463 -25.79 4.04 24.06
CA PHE A 463 -24.35 4.19 24.17
C PHE A 463 -23.76 4.75 22.88
N LEU A 464 -24.18 4.25 21.72
CA LEU A 464 -23.74 4.75 20.42
C LEU A 464 -24.13 6.22 20.20
N LEU A 465 -25.36 6.59 20.53
CA LEU A 465 -25.84 7.98 20.46
C LEU A 465 -25.01 8.92 21.36
N THR A 466 -24.59 8.44 22.52
CA THR A 466 -23.68 9.17 23.41
C THR A 466 -22.34 9.42 22.75
N VAL A 467 -21.73 8.37 22.18
CA VAL A 467 -20.44 8.48 21.48
C VAL A 467 -20.55 9.43 20.28
N VAL A 468 -21.63 9.34 19.50
CA VAL A 468 -21.89 10.22 18.34
C VAL A 468 -21.98 11.67 18.80
N SER A 469 -22.84 11.96 19.78
CA SER A 469 -23.10 13.31 20.27
C SER A 469 -21.85 13.94 20.86
N MET A 470 -21.11 13.18 21.69
CA MET A 470 -19.86 13.64 22.29
C MET A 470 -18.77 13.89 21.24
N SER A 471 -18.67 13.03 20.23
CA SER A 471 -17.70 13.18 19.14
C SER A 471 -18.00 14.42 18.29
N LEU A 472 -19.28 14.67 18.00
CA LEU A 472 -19.73 15.87 17.28
C LEU A 472 -19.48 17.13 18.11
N PHE A 473 -19.75 17.09 19.41
CA PHE A 473 -19.45 18.18 20.34
C PHE A 473 -17.96 18.55 20.32
N LEU A 474 -17.07 17.57 20.45
CA LEU A 474 -15.62 17.80 20.39
C LEU A 474 -15.17 18.30 19.00
N ALA A 475 -15.74 17.75 17.91
CA ALA A 475 -15.38 18.13 16.55
C ALA A 475 -15.78 19.57 16.22
N VAL A 476 -17.00 19.99 16.59
CA VAL A 476 -17.48 21.37 16.40
C VAL A 476 -16.74 22.32 17.32
N GLY A 477 -16.56 21.96 18.60
CA GLY A 477 -15.81 22.77 19.56
C GLY A 477 -14.38 23.08 19.08
N LYS A 478 -13.73 22.10 18.45
CA LYS A 478 -12.44 22.29 17.78
C LYS A 478 -12.52 23.30 16.63
N ARG A 479 -13.51 23.19 15.74
CA ARG A 479 -13.70 24.15 14.64
C ARG A 479 -13.96 25.56 15.16
N ARG A 480 -14.72 25.67 16.25
CA ARG A 480 -15.00 26.95 16.89
C ARG A 480 -13.75 27.60 17.47
N SER A 481 -12.94 26.84 18.20
CA SER A 481 -11.66 27.31 18.75
C SER A 481 -10.64 27.65 17.66
N GLU A 482 -10.53 26.83 16.60
CA GLU A 482 -9.67 27.12 15.43
C GLU A 482 -10.02 28.47 14.78
N MET A 483 -11.30 28.87 14.76
CA MET A 483 -11.74 30.13 14.17
C MET A 483 -11.34 31.35 15.00
N THR A 484 -11.43 31.26 16.33
CA THR A 484 -11.09 32.38 17.22
C THR A 484 -9.57 32.59 17.28
N LEU A 485 -8.78 31.51 17.24
CA LEU A 485 -7.31 31.55 17.25
C LEU A 485 -6.68 32.13 15.97
N LEU A 486 -7.35 31.99 14.82
CA LEU A 486 -6.78 32.33 13.50
C LEU A 486 -7.24 33.69 12.95
N GLN A 487 -7.83 34.57 13.75
CA GLN A 487 -8.32 35.90 13.32
C GLN A 487 -7.25 36.84 12.72
N GLY A 488 -5.96 36.45 12.69
CA GLY A 488 -4.86 37.19 12.05
C GLY A 488 -3.89 36.37 11.17
N ALA A 489 -4.09 35.07 10.96
CA ALA A 489 -3.23 34.21 10.14
C ALA A 489 -4.04 33.48 9.06
N GLN A 490 -3.40 32.96 7.99
CA GLN A 490 -4.11 32.31 6.88
C GLN A 490 -5.07 31.20 7.36
N VAL A 491 -6.36 31.56 7.48
CA VAL A 491 -7.45 30.67 7.87
C VAL A 491 -7.60 29.59 6.79
N ARG A 492 -7.63 28.32 7.21
CA ARG A 492 -7.87 27.18 6.31
C ARG A 492 -9.14 27.42 5.49
N ALA A 493 -9.12 27.15 4.19
CA ALA A 493 -10.23 27.46 3.27
C ALA A 493 -11.60 26.89 3.70
N THR A 494 -11.60 25.82 4.50
CA THR A 494 -12.80 25.18 5.06
C THR A 494 -13.45 26.00 6.19
N LEU A 495 -12.67 26.72 6.98
CA LEU A 495 -13.17 27.57 8.08
C LEU A 495 -13.87 28.83 7.57
N LYS A 496 -13.53 29.33 6.37
CA LYS A 496 -14.22 30.47 5.73
C LYS A 496 -15.69 30.20 5.39
N ARG A 497 -16.14 28.96 5.46
CA ARG A 497 -17.50 28.52 5.12
C ARG A 497 -18.42 28.38 6.34
N TYR A 498 -17.88 28.54 7.54
CA TYR A 498 -18.64 28.53 8.79
C TYR A 498 -18.77 29.95 9.33
N THR A 499 -19.94 30.27 9.90
CA THR A 499 -20.12 31.48 10.71
C THR A 499 -19.91 31.15 12.19
N SER A 500 -19.46 32.13 12.98
CA SER A 500 -19.34 32.02 14.45
C SER A 500 -20.65 31.57 15.08
N GLN A 501 -21.75 32.21 14.69
CA GLN A 501 -23.07 31.92 15.20
C GLN A 501 -23.51 30.48 14.91
N LEU A 502 -23.24 29.95 13.71
CA LEU A 502 -23.62 28.57 13.36
C LEU A 502 -22.83 27.56 14.20
N LEU A 503 -21.53 27.78 14.38
CA LEU A 503 -20.70 26.92 15.22
C LEU A 503 -21.09 27.00 16.70
N ASP A 504 -21.55 28.16 17.17
CA ASP A 504 -22.06 28.33 18.53
C ASP A 504 -23.35 27.52 18.76
N ILE A 505 -24.30 27.61 17.81
CA ILE A 505 -25.53 26.81 17.83
C ILE A 505 -25.20 25.32 17.82
N TYR A 506 -24.31 24.87 16.93
CA TYR A 506 -23.91 23.46 16.85
C TYR A 506 -23.21 22.99 18.12
N THR A 507 -22.34 23.81 18.72
CA THR A 507 -21.62 23.46 19.95
C THR A 507 -22.61 23.27 21.09
N ALA A 508 -23.57 24.18 21.26
CA ALA A 508 -24.62 24.06 22.26
C ALA A 508 -25.54 22.85 22.02
N MET A 509 -25.98 22.63 20.78
CA MET A 509 -26.83 21.50 20.40
C MET A 509 -26.19 20.14 20.68
N PHE A 510 -24.91 19.97 20.35
CA PHE A 510 -24.22 18.70 20.61
C PHE A 510 -23.79 18.56 22.07
N ALA A 511 -23.52 19.65 22.78
CA ALA A 511 -23.28 19.62 24.23
C ALA A 511 -24.51 19.11 24.98
N THR A 512 -25.69 19.64 24.67
CA THR A 512 -26.96 19.19 25.29
C THR A 512 -27.27 17.75 24.93
N ALA A 513 -27.12 17.38 23.65
CA ALA A 513 -27.30 15.99 23.22
C ALA A 513 -26.35 15.03 23.95
N SER A 514 -25.09 15.43 24.22
CA SER A 514 -24.08 14.56 24.84
C SER A 514 -24.44 14.12 26.26
N TRP A 515 -24.76 15.06 27.15
CA TRP A 515 -25.12 14.68 28.52
C TRP A 515 -26.52 14.05 28.60
N LEU A 516 -27.46 14.46 27.73
CA LEU A 516 -28.81 13.89 27.70
C LEU A 516 -28.82 12.44 27.22
N THR A 517 -28.13 12.15 26.12
CA THR A 517 -28.00 10.78 25.61
C THR A 517 -27.23 9.88 26.57
N TYR A 518 -26.23 10.43 27.28
CA TYR A 518 -25.57 9.71 28.38
C TYR A 518 -26.53 9.39 29.52
N ALA A 519 -27.34 10.37 29.97
CA ALA A 519 -28.33 10.13 31.02
C ALA A 519 -29.33 9.04 30.62
N LEU A 520 -29.82 9.07 29.37
CA LEU A 520 -30.71 8.02 28.84
C LEU A 520 -30.02 6.65 28.74
N PHE A 521 -28.74 6.61 28.38
CA PHE A 521 -27.95 5.38 28.43
C PHE A 521 -27.89 4.83 29.86
N THR A 522 -27.47 5.63 30.84
CA THR A 522 -27.36 5.19 32.24
C THR A 522 -28.71 4.78 32.86
N PHE A 523 -29.81 5.38 32.40
CA PHE A 523 -31.17 5.04 32.83
C PHE A 523 -31.64 3.71 32.25
N ASN A 524 -31.35 3.44 30.97
CA ASN A 524 -31.79 2.22 30.31
C ASN A 524 -30.95 0.99 30.67
N GLU A 525 -29.75 1.16 31.22
CA GLU A 525 -28.96 -0.02 31.56
C GLU A 525 -29.60 -0.87 32.66
N PRO A 526 -29.47 -2.21 32.55
CA PRO A 526 -30.02 -3.13 33.53
C PRO A 526 -29.56 -2.75 34.95
N PRO A 527 -30.45 -2.88 35.95
CA PRO A 527 -30.07 -2.62 37.32
C PRO A 527 -28.93 -3.56 37.72
N ILE A 528 -27.90 -2.96 38.30
CA ILE A 528 -26.71 -3.65 38.76
C ILE A 528 -27.08 -4.45 40.01
N ARG A 529 -26.97 -5.78 39.94
CA ARG A 529 -27.24 -6.69 41.07
C ARG A 529 -25.91 -7.04 41.73
N PHE A 530 -25.82 -6.84 43.03
CA PHE A 530 -24.62 -7.13 43.82
C PHE A 530 -24.72 -8.55 44.38
N ASP A 531 -23.93 -9.49 43.85
CA ASP A 531 -23.86 -10.87 44.38
C ASP A 531 -22.69 -11.00 45.37
N GLY A 532 -22.91 -10.57 46.62
CA GLY A 532 -22.14 -11.00 47.79
C GLY A 532 -20.93 -10.15 48.25
N GLY A 533 -20.82 -10.00 49.58
CA GLY A 533 -19.58 -9.75 50.33
C GLY A 533 -19.16 -8.29 50.58
N VAL A 534 -19.14 -7.43 49.56
CA VAL A 534 -18.35 -6.17 49.66
C VAL A 534 -19.19 -4.93 50.04
N LEU A 535 -20.51 -4.96 49.83
CA LEU A 535 -21.37 -3.77 50.03
C LEU A 535 -22.41 -3.96 51.16
N HIS A 536 -22.02 -4.50 52.31
CA HIS A 536 -22.88 -4.58 53.50
C HIS A 536 -23.47 -3.22 53.94
N LEU A 537 -22.79 -2.11 53.60
CA LEU A 537 -23.23 -0.75 53.89
C LEU A 537 -24.54 -0.37 53.17
N MET A 538 -24.77 -0.90 51.97
CA MET A 538 -25.98 -0.60 51.17
C MET A 538 -27.21 -1.37 51.67
N ALA A 539 -27.01 -2.46 52.40
CA ALA A 539 -28.09 -3.15 53.09
C ALA A 539 -28.70 -2.33 54.25
N PHE A 540 -27.95 -1.34 54.79
CA PHE A 540 -28.41 -0.43 55.86
C PHE A 540 -29.01 0.87 55.34
N LEU A 541 -28.95 1.15 54.03
CA LEU A 541 -29.54 2.35 53.45
C LEU A 541 -31.07 2.16 53.29
N PRO A 542 -31.88 3.18 53.65
CA PRO A 542 -33.31 3.16 53.37
C PRO A 542 -33.59 2.93 51.88
N ARG A 543 -34.67 2.22 51.54
CA ARG A 543 -35.07 1.94 50.14
C ARG A 543 -35.20 3.19 49.28
N THR A 544 -35.44 4.35 49.90
CA THR A 544 -35.47 5.67 49.27
C THR A 544 -34.12 6.08 48.64
N PHE A 545 -33.00 5.60 49.18
CA PHE A 545 -31.65 5.88 48.69
C PHE A 545 -31.05 4.75 47.85
N LEU A 546 -31.67 3.57 47.88
CA LEU A 546 -31.34 2.43 47.02
C LEU A 546 -31.97 2.63 45.64
N SER A 547 -31.43 3.57 44.86
CA SER A 547 -31.77 3.69 43.45
C SER A 547 -31.30 2.44 42.71
N GLU A 548 -32.20 1.75 42.02
CA GLU A 548 -31.85 0.59 41.16
C GLU A 548 -30.96 1.00 39.97
N LYS A 549 -30.86 2.30 39.69
CA LYS A 549 -30.10 2.88 38.57
C LYS A 549 -28.85 3.60 39.06
N LEU A 550 -28.01 2.91 39.82
CA LEU A 550 -26.78 3.47 40.41
C LEU A 550 -25.83 4.11 39.38
N LEU A 551 -25.84 3.62 38.14
CA LEU A 551 -25.04 4.17 37.05
C LEU A 551 -25.41 5.63 36.74
N MET A 552 -26.63 6.08 37.05
CA MET A 552 -27.04 7.49 36.90
C MET A 552 -26.28 8.44 37.85
N ALA A 553 -25.66 7.95 38.92
CA ALA A 553 -24.88 8.77 39.83
C ALA A 553 -23.67 9.44 39.15
N THR A 554 -23.26 8.98 37.98
CA THR A 554 -22.18 9.57 37.17
C THR A 554 -22.65 10.73 36.29
N VAL A 555 -23.97 10.95 36.11
CA VAL A 555 -24.53 12.00 35.25
C VAL A 555 -24.07 13.41 35.65
N PRO A 556 -24.05 13.80 36.95
CA PRO A 556 -23.55 15.12 37.35
C PRO A 556 -22.09 15.37 36.94
N LEU A 557 -21.24 14.34 36.98
CA LEU A 557 -19.84 14.43 36.53
C LEU A 557 -19.75 14.64 35.02
N MET A 558 -20.60 13.97 34.25
CA MET A 558 -20.68 14.17 32.79
C MET A 558 -21.14 15.59 32.44
N VAL A 559 -22.19 16.08 33.11
CA VAL A 559 -22.68 17.46 32.93
C VAL A 559 -21.59 18.47 33.27
N TYR A 560 -20.91 18.29 34.41
CA TYR A 560 -19.78 19.13 34.80
C TYR A 560 -18.67 19.13 33.74
N GLY A 561 -18.29 17.96 33.22
CA GLY A 561 -17.27 17.84 32.17
C GLY A 561 -17.63 18.60 30.90
N VAL A 562 -18.90 18.50 30.44
CA VAL A 562 -19.40 19.24 29.28
C VAL A 562 -19.39 20.75 29.53
N MET A 563 -19.87 21.20 30.70
CA MET A 563 -19.86 22.62 31.08
C MET A 563 -18.45 23.18 31.18
N ARG A 564 -17.53 22.44 31.82
CA ARG A 564 -16.14 22.85 31.95
C ARG A 564 -15.46 22.94 30.59
N TYR A 565 -15.71 21.99 29.69
CA TYR A 565 -15.15 22.04 28.35
C TYR A 565 -15.70 23.22 27.53
N LEU A 566 -17.01 23.51 27.62
CA LEU A 566 -17.61 24.72 27.02
C LEU A 566 -16.93 25.99 27.54
N GLN A 567 -16.70 26.09 28.85
CA GLN A 567 -16.00 27.21 29.45
C GLN A 567 -14.61 27.40 28.85
N LEU A 568 -13.85 26.31 28.64
CA LEU A 568 -12.51 26.36 28.05
C LEU A 568 -12.51 26.77 26.56
N ILE A 569 -13.56 26.40 25.81
CA ILE A 569 -13.74 26.85 24.42
C ILE A 569 -13.98 28.36 24.36
N TYR A 570 -14.91 28.87 25.17
CA TYR A 570 -15.39 30.26 25.06
C TYR A 570 -14.53 31.27 25.82
N GLU A 571 -14.04 30.94 27.01
CA GLU A 571 -13.30 31.88 27.86
C GLU A 571 -11.80 31.81 27.64
N ARG A 572 -11.25 30.63 27.36
CA ARG A 572 -9.80 30.40 27.27
C ARG A 572 -9.28 30.15 25.86
N ASN A 573 -10.15 29.99 24.87
CA ASN A 573 -9.80 29.64 23.49
C ASN A 573 -9.00 28.32 23.36
N GLU A 574 -9.10 27.40 24.32
CA GLU A 574 -8.22 26.22 24.40
C GLU A 574 -8.71 24.99 23.62
N GLY A 575 -9.81 25.07 22.87
CA GLY A 575 -10.46 23.93 22.20
C GLY A 575 -9.78 23.32 20.95
N GLU A 576 -8.65 23.84 20.46
CA GLU A 576 -8.02 23.38 19.20
C GLU A 576 -7.55 21.91 19.28
N SER A 577 -7.10 21.49 20.46
CA SER A 577 -6.57 20.16 20.76
C SER A 577 -7.28 19.57 21.99
N PRO A 578 -8.46 18.94 21.82
CA PRO A 578 -9.25 18.38 22.91
C PRO A 578 -8.45 17.48 23.84
N GLU A 579 -7.57 16.64 23.28
CA GLU A 579 -6.69 15.74 24.01
C GLU A 579 -5.75 16.47 24.96
N ARG A 580 -5.25 17.64 24.58
CA ARG A 580 -4.37 18.44 25.43
C ARG A 580 -5.15 19.12 26.54
N VAL A 581 -6.34 19.63 26.23
CA VAL A 581 -7.23 20.25 27.23
C VAL A 581 -7.56 19.26 28.33
N ILE A 582 -7.97 18.04 27.94
CA ILE A 582 -8.31 16.97 28.87
C ILE A 582 -7.12 16.58 29.74
N LEU A 583 -5.89 16.64 29.23
CA LEU A 583 -4.68 16.27 29.97
C LEU A 583 -4.01 17.44 30.72
N SER A 584 -4.49 18.67 30.57
CA SER A 584 -3.87 19.86 31.20
C SER A 584 -4.79 20.56 32.18
N ASP A 585 -6.10 20.53 31.96
CA ASP A 585 -7.07 21.15 32.86
C ASP A 585 -7.33 20.25 34.08
N LYS A 586 -6.81 20.66 35.24
CA LYS A 586 -6.94 19.88 36.49
C LYS A 586 -8.40 19.54 36.85
N PRO A 587 -9.37 20.48 36.79
CA PRO A 587 -10.76 20.16 37.09
C PRO A 587 -11.33 19.07 36.17
N LEU A 588 -10.99 19.11 34.87
CA LEU A 588 -11.49 18.13 33.91
C LEU A 588 -10.82 16.76 34.09
N ILE A 589 -9.53 16.71 34.44
CA ILE A 589 -8.83 15.46 34.83
C ILE A 589 -9.52 14.83 36.05
N ILE A 590 -9.77 15.62 37.10
CA ILE A 590 -10.41 15.13 38.33
C ILE A 590 -11.80 14.59 38.01
N SER A 591 -12.60 15.29 37.19
CA SER A 591 -13.93 14.79 36.82
C SER A 591 -13.87 13.48 36.03
N VAL A 592 -12.95 13.35 35.08
CA VAL A 592 -12.81 12.12 34.26
C VAL A 592 -12.30 10.94 35.11
N LEU A 593 -11.35 11.18 36.01
CA LEU A 593 -10.85 10.14 36.92
C LEU A 593 -11.94 9.68 37.89
N THR A 594 -12.65 10.63 38.50
CA THR A 594 -13.76 10.32 39.42
C THR A 594 -14.85 9.54 38.70
N TYR A 595 -15.21 9.97 37.48
CA TYR A 595 -16.14 9.26 36.61
C TYR A 595 -15.69 7.83 36.34
N GLY A 596 -14.43 7.64 35.92
CA GLY A 596 -13.87 6.32 35.61
C GLY A 596 -13.85 5.39 36.81
N LEU A 597 -13.46 5.90 37.99
CA LEU A 597 -13.48 5.15 39.25
C LEU A 597 -14.89 4.75 39.65
N MET A 598 -15.87 5.65 39.49
CA MET A 598 -17.28 5.33 39.75
C MET A 598 -17.80 4.24 38.81
N VAL A 599 -17.55 4.34 37.51
CA VAL A 599 -18.00 3.34 36.53
C VAL A 599 -17.35 1.98 36.78
N ILE A 600 -16.03 1.94 36.99
CA ILE A 600 -15.31 0.68 37.28
C ILE A 600 -15.79 0.09 38.60
N GLY A 601 -15.92 0.91 39.65
CA GLY A 601 -16.42 0.47 40.94
C GLY A 601 -17.83 -0.11 40.82
N LEU A 602 -18.74 0.57 40.13
CA LEU A 602 -20.11 0.09 39.96
C LEU A 602 -20.22 -1.20 39.13
N LEU A 603 -19.36 -1.40 38.12
CA LEU A 603 -19.42 -2.56 37.23
C LEU A 603 -18.65 -3.80 37.74
N TYR A 604 -17.63 -3.61 38.58
CA TYR A 604 -16.79 -4.71 39.08
C TYR A 604 -17.04 -5.05 40.56
N LEU A 605 -17.65 -4.15 41.33
CA LEU A 605 -18.08 -4.46 42.71
C LEU A 605 -19.50 -5.05 42.75
N SER A 606 -20.17 -5.13 41.60
CA SER A 606 -21.44 -5.83 41.38
C SER A 606 -21.24 -7.27 41.02
#